data_AF-A0A1J7BFJ7-F1
#
_entry.id   AF-A0A1J7BFJ7-F1
#
_cell.length_a   1.000
_cell.length_b   1.000
_cell.length_c   1.000
_cell.angle_alpha   90.00
_cell.angle_beta   90.00
_cell.angle_gamma   90.00
#
_symmetry.space_group_name_H-M   'P 1'
#
loop_
_entity.id
_entity.type
_entity.pdbx_description
1 polymer ?
#
loop_
_entity_poly.entity_id
_entity_poly.type
_entity_poly.pdbx_seq_one_letter_code
_entity_poly.pdbx_strand_id
1 'polypeptide(L)' 'MADIDAAILLPPARALRRLPVDRETLARLGGEACIACGAVAELRPARMEFTSDGAGGLYGWPTRVCPQH' A
#
# COMPACT_ATOMS: atom_id res chain seq x y z
N MET A 1 -32.01 -17.12 21.08
CA MET A 1 -30.74 -16.36 21.13
C MET A 1 -29.83 -17.04 20.11
N ALA A 2 -29.88 -16.57 18.87
CA ALA A 2 -29.16 -17.19 17.76
C ALA A 2 -27.75 -16.62 17.71
N ASP A 3 -26.76 -17.50 17.82
CA ASP A 3 -25.34 -17.21 17.78
C ASP A 3 -24.96 -16.78 16.36
N ILE A 4 -24.72 -15.48 16.17
CA ILE A 4 -24.09 -14.98 14.95
C ILE A 4 -22.60 -15.13 15.20
N ASP A 5 -22.09 -16.35 15.02
CA ASP A 5 -20.67 -16.58 14.88
C ASP A 5 -20.26 -15.90 13.58
N ALA A 6 -19.78 -14.66 13.73
CA ALA A 6 -19.24 -13.86 12.65
C ALA A 6 -17.96 -14.52 12.18
N ALA A 7 -18.12 -15.58 11.37
CA ALA A 7 -17.11 -16.07 10.46
C ALA A 7 -16.89 -14.95 9.43
N ILE A 8 -16.12 -13.95 9.85
CA ILE A 8 -15.37 -13.08 8.96
C ILE A 8 -14.62 -14.06 8.07
N LEU A 9 -15.08 -14.18 6.82
CA LEU A 9 -14.38 -14.84 5.74
C LEU A 9 -13.05 -14.10 5.56
N LEU A 10 -12.05 -14.41 6.39
CA LEU A 10 -10.68 -14.08 6.09
C LEU A 10 -10.38 -14.76 4.76
N PRO A 11 -10.13 -14.02 3.67
CA PRO A 11 -9.77 -14.63 2.41
C PRO A 11 -8.60 -15.58 2.65
N PRO A 12 -8.57 -16.77 1.99
CA PRO A 12 -7.54 -17.77 2.22
C PRO A 12 -6.20 -17.07 2.13
N ALA A 13 -5.39 -17.19 3.20
CA ALA A 13 -4.15 -16.43 3.40
C ALA A 13 -3.45 -16.21 2.06
N ARG A 14 -3.69 -15.03 1.48
CA ARG A 14 -3.32 -14.73 0.10
C ARG A 14 -1.82 -14.96 0.06
N ALA A 15 -1.36 -15.96 -0.70
CA ALA A 15 0.05 -16.31 -0.77
C ALA A 15 0.83 -15.01 -0.95
N LEU A 16 1.52 -14.59 0.12
CA LEU A 16 2.19 -13.30 0.19
C LEU A 16 3.36 -13.38 -0.77
N ARG A 17 3.10 -13.09 -2.05
CA ARG A 17 4.15 -12.96 -3.05
C ARG A 17 4.93 -11.72 -2.65
N ARG A 18 6.20 -11.91 -2.30
CA ARG A 18 7.12 -10.79 -2.14
C ARG A 18 7.16 -10.07 -3.48
N LEU A 19 6.83 -8.79 -3.48
CA LEU A 19 7.10 -7.96 -4.64
C LEU A 19 8.62 -7.97 -4.88
N PRO A 20 9.10 -8.05 -6.13
CA PRO A 20 10.52 -8.11 -6.46
C PRO A 20 11.18 -6.72 -6.33
N VAL A 21 10.99 -6.09 -5.18
CA VAL A 21 11.52 -4.78 -4.83
C VAL A 21 12.12 -4.87 -3.43
N ASP A 22 13.07 -3.99 -3.13
CA ASP A 22 13.66 -3.93 -1.81
C ASP A 22 12.67 -3.40 -0.75
N ARG A 23 13.07 -3.50 0.51
CA ARG A 23 12.26 -3.09 1.66
C ARG A 23 12.02 -1.58 1.69
N GLU A 24 12.97 -0.79 1.21
CA GLU A 24 12.84 0.67 1.16
C GLU A 24 11.75 1.08 0.17
N THR A 25 11.76 0.48 -1.02
CA THR A 25 10.75 0.65 -2.05
C THR A 25 9.38 0.22 -1.54
N LEU A 26 9.29 -0.93 -0.84
CA LEU A 26 8.05 -1.35 -0.19
C LEU A 26 7.53 -0.34 0.84
N ALA A 27 8.41 0.19 1.69
CA ALA A 27 8.02 1.20 2.68
C ALA A 27 7.48 2.47 2.01
N ARG A 28 8.08 2.90 0.89
CA ARG A 28 7.62 4.06 0.11
C ARG A 28 6.27 3.81 -0.55
N LEU A 29 6.08 2.65 -1.18
CA LEU A 29 4.81 2.27 -1.81
C LEU A 29 3.68 2.05 -0.78
N GLY A 30 4.01 1.55 0.40
CA GLY A 30 3.09 1.34 1.52
C GLY A 30 2.75 2.62 2.31
N GLY A 31 3.37 3.76 1.98
CA GLY A 31 3.18 5.03 2.69
C GLY A 31 3.82 5.08 4.08
N GLU A 32 4.74 4.16 4.40
CA GLU A 32 5.56 4.16 5.61
C GLU A 32 6.76 5.11 5.50
N ALA A 33 7.14 5.47 4.27
CA ALA A 33 8.21 6.40 3.95
C ALA A 33 7.77 7.38 2.85
N CYS A 34 8.44 8.53 2.76
CA CYS A 34 8.21 9.53 1.72
C CYS A 34 8.41 8.91 0.34
N ILE A 35 7.40 9.01 -0.52
CA ILE A 35 7.44 8.45 -1.87
C ILE A 35 8.59 9.02 -2.72
N ALA A 36 9.07 10.24 -2.41
CA ALA A 36 10.13 10.92 -3.14
C ALA A 36 11.56 10.62 -2.63
N CYS A 37 11.78 10.61 -1.31
CA CYS A 37 13.13 10.51 -0.73
C CYS A 37 13.32 9.45 0.35
N GLY A 38 12.29 8.70 0.74
CA GLY A 38 12.40 7.64 1.75
C GLY A 38 12.43 8.12 3.21
N ALA A 39 12.38 9.42 3.49
CA ALA A 39 12.28 9.94 4.86
C ALA A 39 10.99 9.44 5.55
N VAL A 40 11.05 9.15 6.85
CA VAL A 40 9.92 8.57 7.63
C VAL A 40 9.23 9.58 8.56
N ALA A 41 9.79 10.78 8.72
CA ALA A 41 9.29 11.78 9.65
C ALA A 41 8.22 12.68 9.02
N GLU A 42 7.19 13.01 9.82
CA GLU A 42 6.16 14.01 9.50
C GLU A 42 5.45 13.80 8.15
N LEU A 43 5.19 12.53 7.82
CA LEU A 43 4.55 12.14 6.57
C LEU A 43 3.12 12.66 6.47
N ARG A 44 2.81 13.37 5.38
CA ARG A 44 1.47 13.86 5.05
C ARG A 44 0.93 13.15 3.80
N PRO A 45 -0.39 12.96 3.67
CA PRO A 45 -0.99 12.49 2.42
C PRO A 45 -0.59 13.40 1.26
N ALA A 46 -0.20 12.80 0.13
CA ALA A 46 0.28 13.54 -1.04
C ALA A 46 -0.72 13.44 -2.21
N ARG A 47 -0.67 12.32 -2.94
CA ARG A 47 -1.55 12.04 -4.10
C ARG A 47 -1.83 10.55 -4.23
N MET A 48 -2.79 10.22 -5.07
CA MET A 48 -2.95 8.85 -5.58
C MET A 48 -1.94 8.62 -6.71
N GLU A 49 -1.15 7.54 -6.60
CA GLU A 49 -0.37 7.02 -7.70
C GLU A 49 -1.15 5.95 -8.43
N PHE A 50 -0.88 5.80 -9.73
CA PHE A 50 -1.53 4.80 -10.56
C PHE A 50 -0.52 4.07 -11.45
N THR A 51 -0.75 2.78 -11.66
CA THR A 51 -0.07 1.98 -12.67
C THR A 51 -1.07 1.15 -13.45
N SER A 52 -0.76 0.86 -14.71
CA SER A 52 -1.58 -0.02 -15.54
C SER A 52 -0.89 -1.37 -15.73
N ASP A 53 -1.67 -2.45 -15.85
CA ASP A 53 -1.17 -3.75 -16.31
C ASP A 53 -1.01 -3.84 -17.84
N GLY A 54 -1.39 -2.79 -18.58
CA GLY A 54 -1.40 -2.80 -20.05
C GLY A 54 -2.52 -3.64 -20.67
N ALA A 55 -3.37 -4.29 -19.87
CA ALA A 55 -4.51 -5.10 -20.27
C ALA A 55 -5.87 -4.43 -19.92
N GLY A 56 -5.83 -3.14 -19.56
CA GLY A 56 -7.01 -2.35 -19.19
C GLY A 56 -7.24 -2.25 -17.68
N GLY A 57 -6.44 -2.93 -16.86
CA GLY A 57 -6.40 -2.74 -15.41
C GLY A 57 -5.67 -1.45 -15.05
N LEU A 58 -6.23 -0.72 -14.10
CA LEU A 58 -5.62 0.45 -13.47
C LEU A 58 -5.61 0.23 -11.95
N TYR A 59 -4.41 0.21 -11.37
CA TYR A 59 -4.19 0.00 -9.95
C TYR A 59 -3.72 1.30 -9.34
N GLY A 60 -4.41 1.76 -8.30
CA GLY A 60 -4.06 2.98 -7.60
C GLY A 60 -3.77 2.75 -6.12
N TRP A 61 -2.88 3.55 -5.56
CA TRP A 61 -2.59 3.57 -4.11
C TRP A 61 -2.31 4.98 -3.60
N PRO A 62 -2.68 5.30 -2.35
CA PRO A 62 -2.36 6.58 -1.74
C PRO A 62 -0.87 6.64 -1.37
N THR A 63 -0.25 7.80 -1.58
CA THR A 63 1.15 8.05 -1.21
C THR A 63 1.28 9.10 -0.11
N ARG A 64 2.45 9.13 0.54
CA ARG A 64 2.81 10.13 1.54
C ARG A 64 4.12 10.83 1.19
N VAL A 65 4.26 12.08 1.62
CA VAL A 65 5.47 12.90 1.45
C VAL A 65 5.91 13.52 2.77
N CYS A 66 7.21 13.75 2.92
CA CYS A 66 7.76 14.50 4.06
C CYS A 66 7.67 16.01 3.78
N PRO A 67 7.86 16.90 4.76
CA PRO A 67 7.74 18.35 4.55
C PRO A 67 8.68 18.97 3.49
N GLN A 68 9.71 18.24 3.05
CA GLN A 68 10.61 18.68 1.98
C GLN A 68 10.10 18.35 0.56
N HIS A 69 9.00 17.60 0.43
CA HIS A 69 8.42 17.14 -0.85
C HIS A 69 6.88 17.23 -0.85
#